data_AF-A0A8J5FF41-F1
#
_entry.id   AF-A0A8J5FF41-F1
#
_cell.length_a   1.000
_cell.length_b   1.000
_cell.length_c   1.000
_cell.angle_alpha   90.00
_cell.angle_beta   90.00
_cell.angle_gamma   90.00
#
_symmetry.space_group_name_H-M   'P 1'
#
loop_
_entity.id
_entity.type
_entity.pdbx_description
1 polymer ?
#
loop_
_entity_poly.entity_id
_entity_poly.type
_entity_poly.pdbx_seq_one_letter_code
_entity_poly.pdbx_strand_id
1 'polypeptide(L)'
;MAESSDSSPLGFLWKHLEEVKEHWRSNFAFLDYYRKSLGRKEPLPKWTDADVEEFIASDPVYGPQLKAIRQSRKYAVAGGLLGAAHLGGVSLKYSKSPHGNVLQSFTTIPGVKNF
;
A
#
# COMPACT_ATOMS: atom_id res chain seq x y z
N MET A 1 16.07 33.01 13.32
CA MET A 1 14.90 33.33 12.47
C MET A 1 14.52 32.06 11.75
N ALA A 2 13.49 31.38 12.23
CA ALA A 2 13.02 30.10 11.73
C ALA A 2 11.52 30.23 11.53
N GLU A 3 11.10 30.50 10.30
CA GLU A 3 9.69 30.51 9.91
C GLU A 3 9.65 30.48 8.37
N SER A 4 9.05 29.43 7.80
CA SER A 4 8.38 29.36 6.48
C SER A 4 8.43 28.00 5.76
N SER A 5 8.91 26.92 6.40
CA SER A 5 8.90 25.57 5.78
C SER A 5 7.58 24.79 5.97
N ASP A 6 6.75 25.17 6.96
CA ASP A 6 5.63 24.35 7.42
C ASP A 6 4.32 24.47 6.61
N SER A 7 4.23 25.40 5.65
CA SER A 7 2.99 25.64 4.89
C SER A 7 2.96 25.03 3.48
N SER A 8 3.94 24.19 3.13
CA SER A 8 3.96 23.51 1.83
C SER A 8 3.13 22.21 1.87
N PRO A 9 2.27 21.93 0.87
CA PRO A 9 1.48 20.69 0.82
C PRO A 9 2.34 19.42 0.87
N LEU A 10 3.60 19.52 0.44
CA LEU A 10 4.59 18.45 0.55
C LEU A 10 5.00 18.16 2.01
N GLY A 11 5.18 19.17 2.86
CA GLY A 11 5.55 19.00 4.26
C GLY A 11 4.44 18.29 5.06
N PHE A 12 3.19 18.65 4.78
CA PHE A 12 2.01 17.99 5.35
C PHE A 12 1.88 16.52 4.93
N LEU A 13 2.12 16.21 3.64
CA LEU A 13 2.12 14.83 3.13
C LEU A 13 3.26 13.99 3.74
N TRP A 14 4.46 14.55 3.89
CA TRP A 14 5.58 13.86 4.53
C TRP A 14 5.29 13.53 5.99
N LYS A 15 4.72 14.49 6.74
CA LYS A 15 4.35 14.27 8.14
C LYS A 15 3.33 13.13 8.28
N HIS A 16 2.30 13.09 7.44
CA HIS A 16 1.32 12.00 7.47
C HIS A 16 1.89 10.66 7.02
N LEU A 17 2.81 10.65 6.05
CA LEU A 17 3.53 9.42 5.68
C LEU A 17 4.38 8.91 6.85
N GLU A 18 5.03 9.81 7.59
CA GLU A 18 5.82 9.44 8.77
C GLU A 18 4.92 8.90 9.89
N GLU A 19 3.78 9.53 10.16
CA GLU A 19 2.78 9.07 11.14
C GLU A 19 2.20 7.69 10.77
N VAL A 20 1.87 7.48 9.49
CA VAL A 20 1.40 6.19 8.98
C VAL A 20 2.49 5.14 9.11
N LYS A 21 3.73 5.47 8.73
CA LYS A 21 4.88 4.58 8.84
C LYS A 21 5.16 4.19 10.30
N GLU A 22 5.05 5.12 11.23
CA GLU A 22 5.18 4.86 12.66
C GLU A 22 4.04 3.98 13.19
N HIS A 23 2.80 4.25 12.78
CA HIS A 23 1.65 3.43 13.12
C HIS A 23 1.82 1.97 12.64
N TRP A 24 2.24 1.78 11.40
CA TRP A 24 2.52 0.44 10.86
C TRP A 24 3.73 -0.22 11.51
N ARG A 25 4.78 0.52 11.86
CA ARG A 25 5.92 0.00 12.65
C ARG A 25 5.47 -0.49 14.02
N SER A 26 4.61 0.27 14.70
CA SER A 26 4.02 -0.14 15.98
C SER A 26 3.19 -1.40 15.83
N ASN A 27 2.34 -1.47 14.81
CA ASN A 27 1.52 -2.64 14.52
C ASN A 27 2.35 -3.88 14.13
N PHE A 28 3.51 -3.72 13.49
CA PHE A 28 4.40 -4.82 13.14
C PHE A 28 5.46 -5.14 14.20
N ALA A 29 5.51 -4.42 15.32
CA ALA A 29 6.49 -4.66 16.38
C ALA A 29 6.40 -6.08 16.97
N PHE A 30 5.23 -6.74 16.90
CA PHE A 30 5.09 -8.13 17.31
C PHE A 30 5.95 -9.09 16.46
N LEU A 31 6.24 -8.76 15.20
CA LEU A 31 7.11 -9.57 14.34
C LEU A 31 8.56 -9.56 14.81
N ASP A 32 9.02 -8.52 15.52
CA ASP A 32 10.38 -8.48 16.07
C ASP A 32 10.57 -9.52 17.18
N TYR A 33 9.51 -9.88 17.89
CA TYR A 33 9.52 -11.00 18.83
C TYR A 33 9.67 -12.33 18.11
N TYR A 34 8.86 -12.56 17.07
CA TYR A 34 8.96 -13.77 16.24
C TYR A 34 10.29 -13.86 15.50
N ARG A 35 10.89 -12.73 15.11
CA ARG A 35 12.22 -12.67 14.52
C ARG A 35 13.30 -13.10 15.51
N LYS A 36 13.10 -12.98 16.82
CA LYS A 36 14.06 -13.47 17.82
C LYS A 36 13.90 -14.97 18.07
N SER A 37 12.66 -15.49 18.08
CA SER A 37 12.40 -16.91 18.35
C SER A 37 12.54 -17.80 17.10
N LEU A 38 12.09 -17.31 15.94
CA LEU A 38 12.14 -17.99 14.64
C LEU A 38 13.24 -17.43 13.73
N GLY A 39 14.07 -16.53 14.24
CA GLY A 39 15.18 -15.87 13.54
C GLY A 39 16.26 -16.85 13.14
N ARG A 40 16.05 -17.53 12.03
CA ARG A 40 17.07 -18.35 11.41
C ARG A 40 18.19 -17.43 10.92
N LYS A 41 19.44 -17.72 11.31
CA LYS A 41 20.63 -16.93 10.91
C LYS A 41 20.85 -16.95 9.39
N GLU A 42 20.40 -18.02 8.74
CA GLU A 42 20.40 -18.15 7.29
C GLU A 42 18.95 -18.17 6.81
N PRO A 43 18.60 -17.34 5.80
CA PRO A 43 17.30 -17.44 5.16
C PRO A 43 17.16 -18.85 4.60
N LEU A 44 15.97 -19.45 4.76
CA LEU A 44 15.64 -20.69 4.08
C LEU A 44 15.96 -20.54 2.58
N PRO A 45 16.59 -21.54 1.94
CA PRO A 45 16.75 -21.52 0.50
C PRO A 45 15.36 -21.30 -0.11
N LYS A 46 15.27 -20.27 -0.95
CA LYS A 46 14.00 -19.91 -1.58
C LYS A 46 13.56 -21.11 -2.41
N TRP A 47 12.39 -21.65 -2.10
CA TRP A 47 11.81 -22.74 -2.89
C TRP A 47 11.76 -22.32 -4.34
N THR A 48 12.37 -23.13 -5.20
CA THR A 48 12.34 -22.91 -6.63
C THR A 48 11.03 -23.44 -7.19
N ASP A 49 10.67 -22.94 -8.37
CA ASP A 49 9.44 -23.36 -9.03
C ASP A 49 9.43 -24.86 -9.34
N ALA A 50 10.62 -25.46 -9.51
CA ALA A 50 10.85 -26.90 -9.74
C ALA A 50 10.62 -27.74 -8.48
N ASP A 51 11.12 -27.31 -7.30
CA ASP A 51 10.92 -28.03 -6.04
C ASP A 51 9.43 -28.16 -5.68
N VAL A 52 8.66 -27.13 -6.03
CA VAL A 52 7.21 -27.12 -5.83
C VAL A 52 6.50 -28.05 -6.82
N GLU A 53 6.98 -28.16 -8.06
CA GLU A 53 6.42 -29.10 -9.04
C GLU A 53 6.73 -30.55 -8.67
N GLU A 54 7.92 -30.82 -8.13
CA GLU A 54 8.30 -32.11 -7.55
C GLU A 54 7.45 -32.45 -6.31
N PHE A 55 7.16 -31.47 -5.44
CA PHE A 55 6.24 -31.65 -4.32
C PHE A 55 4.80 -31.95 -4.78
N ILE A 56 4.32 -31.26 -5.82
CA ILE A 56 2.98 -31.50 -6.39
C ILE A 56 2.90 -32.88 -7.05
N ALA A 57 3.99 -33.35 -7.67
CA ALA A 57 4.06 -34.66 -8.29
C ALA A 57 4.15 -35.81 -7.26
N SER A 58 4.82 -35.57 -6.13
CA SER A 58 5.00 -36.57 -5.07
C SER A 58 3.81 -36.64 -4.10
N ASP A 59 3.09 -35.54 -3.87
CA ASP A 59 1.97 -35.49 -2.92
C ASP A 59 0.60 -35.37 -3.61
N PRO A 60 -0.17 -36.47 -3.72
CA PRO A 60 -1.48 -36.47 -4.35
C PRO A 60 -2.58 -35.79 -3.51
N VAL A 61 -2.34 -35.56 -2.21
CA VAL A 61 -3.36 -35.01 -1.30
C VAL A 61 -3.35 -33.49 -1.33
N TYR A 62 -2.16 -32.87 -1.22
CA TYR A 62 -2.01 -31.42 -1.16
C TYR A 62 -1.53 -30.78 -2.46
N GLY A 63 -0.99 -31.56 -3.41
CA GLY A 63 -0.53 -31.08 -4.71
C GLY A 63 -1.58 -30.32 -5.54
N PRO A 64 -2.83 -30.83 -5.69
CA PRO A 64 -3.87 -30.13 -6.44
C PRO A 64 -4.24 -28.75 -5.87
N GLN A 65 -4.27 -28.63 -4.53
CA GLN A 65 -4.58 -27.37 -3.85
C GLN A 65 -3.46 -26.34 -4.04
N LEU A 66 -2.19 -26.77 -3.95
CA LEU A 66 -1.05 -25.90 -4.18
C LEU A 66 -0.98 -25.40 -5.63
N LYS A 67 -1.33 -26.24 -6.60
CA LYS A 67 -1.42 -25.84 -8.01
C LYS A 67 -2.49 -24.77 -8.22
N ALA A 68 -3.66 -24.93 -7.61
CA ALA A 68 -4.76 -23.96 -7.69
C ALA A 68 -4.39 -22.60 -7.07
N ILE A 69 -3.79 -22.59 -5.88
CA ILE A 69 -3.34 -21.37 -5.19
C ILE A 69 -2.28 -20.62 -6.02
N ARG A 70 -1.39 -21.34 -6.70
CA ARG A 70 -0.34 -20.73 -7.50
C ARG A 70 -0.87 -20.07 -8.77
N GLN A 71 -1.91 -20.64 -9.37
CA GLN A 71 -2.63 -20.00 -10.47
C GLN A 71 -3.43 -18.79 -9.97
N SER A 72 -4.14 -18.91 -8.84
CA SER A 72 -4.92 -17.80 -8.28
C SER A 72 -4.06 -16.59 -7.94
N ARG A 73 -2.82 -16.78 -7.47
CA ARG A 73 -1.87 -15.69 -7.24
C ARG A 73 -1.57 -14.89 -8.51
N LYS A 74 -1.43 -15.53 -9.67
CA LYS A 74 -1.20 -14.82 -10.96
C LYS A 74 -2.41 -13.95 -11.32
N TYR A 75 -3.62 -14.49 -11.13
CA TYR A 75 -4.86 -13.74 -11.36
C TYR A 75 -5.07 -12.62 -10.35
N ALA A 76 -4.71 -12.82 -9.09
CA ALA A 76 -4.81 -11.79 -8.05
C ALA A 76 -3.88 -10.60 -8.32
N VAL A 77 -2.64 -10.86 -8.75
CA VAL A 77 -1.71 -9.80 -9.14
C VAL A 77 -2.22 -9.05 -10.37
N ALA A 78 -2.66 -9.77 -11.40
CA ALA A 78 -3.21 -9.17 -12.61
C ALA A 78 -4.47 -8.34 -12.30
N GLY A 79 -5.39 -8.87 -11.50
CA GLY A 79 -6.61 -8.19 -11.07
C GLY A 79 -6.33 -6.99 -10.18
N GLY A 80 -5.32 -7.07 -9.30
CA GLY A 80 -4.87 -5.96 -8.47
C GLY A 80 -4.31 -4.80 -9.29
N LEU A 81 -3.46 -5.09 -10.29
CA LEU A 81 -2.94 -4.07 -11.20
C LEU A 81 -4.05 -3.43 -12.03
N LEU A 82 -4.97 -4.25 -12.56
CA LEU A 82 -6.11 -3.77 -13.33
C LEU A 82 -7.03 -2.87 -12.48
N GLY A 83 -7.35 -3.31 -11.26
CA GLY A 83 -8.19 -2.57 -10.32
C GLY A 83 -7.54 -1.26 -9.89
N ALA A 84 -6.24 -1.27 -9.59
CA ALA A 84 -5.48 -0.09 -9.24
C ALA A 84 -5.42 0.92 -10.40
N ALA A 85 -5.16 0.45 -11.62
CA ALA A 85 -5.17 1.30 -12.81
C ALA A 85 -6.57 1.90 -13.06
N HIS A 86 -7.62 1.09 -12.89
CA HIS A 86 -9.00 1.53 -13.10
C HIS A 86 -9.43 2.58 -12.06
N LEU A 87 -9.25 2.30 -10.77
CA LEU A 87 -9.57 3.23 -9.69
C LEU A 87 -8.70 4.49 -9.73
N GLY A 88 -7.42 4.36 -10.06
CA GLY A 88 -6.52 5.50 -10.27
C GLY A 88 -6.93 6.38 -11.44
N GLY A 89 -7.39 5.78 -12.56
CA GLY A 89 -7.88 6.53 -13.71
C GLY A 89 -9.18 7.27 -13.44
N VAL A 90 -10.12 6.63 -12.73
CA VAL A 90 -11.40 7.25 -12.34
C VAL A 90 -11.14 8.41 -11.36
N SER A 91 -10.28 8.24 -10.34
CA SER A 91 -9.99 9.29 -9.38
C SER A 91 -9.32 10.52 -10.03
N LEU A 92 -8.40 10.31 -10.98
CA LEU A 92 -7.78 11.41 -11.75
C LEU A 92 -8.79 12.13 -12.65
N LYS A 93 -9.73 11.41 -13.27
CA LYS A 93 -10.76 11.99 -14.14
C LYS A 93 -11.74 12.87 -13.36
N TYR A 94 -12.16 12.45 -12.17
CA TYR A 94 -13.16 13.17 -11.36
C TYR A 94 -12.57 14.16 -10.35
N SER A 95 -11.25 14.12 -10.11
CA SER A 95 -10.52 15.10 -9.30
C SER A 95 -10.66 16.54 -9.80
N LYS A 96 -10.93 16.75 -11.09
CA LYS A 96 -11.10 18.09 -11.71
C LYS A 96 -12.55 18.50 -11.91
N SER A 97 -13.50 17.87 -11.21
CA SER A 97 -14.91 18.17 -11.38
C SER A 97 -15.28 19.57 -10.80
N PRO A 98 -16.10 20.36 -11.52
CA PRO A 98 -16.39 21.75 -11.17
C PRO A 98 -17.08 21.93 -9.81
N HIS A 99 -17.67 20.88 -9.23
CA HIS A 99 -18.28 20.93 -7.90
C HIS A 99 -17.29 21.25 -6.76
N GLY A 100 -16.00 20.92 -6.90
CA GLY A 100 -14.97 21.32 -5.94
C GLY A 100 -14.54 22.79 -6.08
N ASN A 101 -14.54 23.31 -7.30
CA ASN A 101 -14.16 24.71 -7.58
C ASN A 101 -15.23 25.71 -7.13
N VAL A 102 -16.50 25.31 -7.13
CA VAL A 102 -17.62 26.15 -6.63
C VAL A 102 -17.58 26.31 -5.10
N LEU A 103 -17.07 25.32 -4.37
CA LEU A 103 -16.86 25.44 -2.92
C LEU A 103 -15.66 26.34 -2.58
N GLN A 104 -14.61 26.34 -3.40
CA GLN A 104 -13.47 27.24 -3.23
C GLN A 104 -13.78 28.69 -3.60
N SER A 105 -14.66 28.94 -4.56
CA SER A 105 -15.06 30.31 -4.92
C SER A 105 -16.05 30.92 -3.91
N PHE A 106 -16.78 30.11 -3.14
CA PHE A 106 -17.71 30.60 -2.12
C PHE A 106 -16.98 31.16 -0.87
N THR A 107 -15.73 30.75 -0.60
CA THR A 107 -14.95 31.23 0.54
C THR A 107 -14.17 32.52 0.28
N THR A 108 -14.13 33.03 -0.96
CA THR A 108 -13.43 34.29 -1.29
C THR A 108 -14.45 35.41 -1.50
N ILE A 109 -15.04 35.89 -0.41
CA ILE A 109 -15.73 37.20 -0.39
C ILE A 109 -14.64 38.28 -0.24
N PRO A 110 -14.50 39.21 -1.20
CA PRO A 110 -13.55 40.32 -1.06
C PRO A 110 -14.12 41.32 -0.04
N GLY A 111 -13.66 41.28 1.22
CA GLY A 111 -14.07 42.33 2.16
C GLY A 111 -13.83 42.15 3.65
N VAL A 112 -13.40 40.99 4.17
CA VAL A 112 -13.18 40.85 5.63
C VAL A 112 -11.69 40.93 5.95
N LYS A 113 -11.26 42.11 6.38
CA LYS A 113 -10.00 42.30 7.14
C LYS A 113 -10.21 41.66 8.51
N ASN A 114 -9.48 40.60 8.80
CA ASN A 114 -9.42 40.00 10.13
C ASN A 114 -8.54 40.88 11.04
N PHE A 115 -9.02 41.17 12.25
CA PHE A 115 -8.20 41.57 13.40
C PHE A 115 -7.44 40.35 13.93
#